data_AF-A0A3P3QQE4-F1
#
_entry.id   AF-A0A3P3QQE4-F1
#
_cell.length_a   1.000
_cell.length_b   1.000
_cell.length_c   1.000
_cell.angle_alpha   90.00
_cell.angle_beta   90.00
_cell.angle_gamma   90.00
#
_symmetry.space_group_name_H-M   'P 1'
#
loop_
_entity.id
_entity.type
_entity.pdbx_description
1 polymer ?
#
loop_
_entity_poly.entity_id
_entity_poly.type
_entity_poly.pdbx_seq_one_letter_code
_entity_poly.pdbx_strand_id
1 'polypeptide(L)' 'MTSNFMRTVHLKTAQQFKEQGHDVQYVVKHFHKVGIPEDEIPELLPLLGFALDSDPLALRAKRSKD' A
#
# COMPACT_ATOMS: atom_id res chain seq x y z
N MET A 1 -4.33 16.02 11.79
CA MET A 1 -3.73 14.82 12.41
C MET A 1 -4.81 13.76 12.56
N THR A 2 -4.68 12.66 11.80
CA THR A 2 -5.48 11.45 12.00
C THR A 2 -4.94 10.75 13.24
N SER A 3 -5.78 10.46 14.23
CA SER A 3 -5.36 9.77 15.45
C SER A 3 -4.67 8.42 15.13
N ASN A 4 -3.68 8.00 15.92
CA ASN A 4 -3.01 6.69 15.78
C ASN A 4 -4.01 5.52 15.69
N PHE A 5 -5.14 5.64 16.39
CA PHE A 5 -6.24 4.67 16.29
C PHE A 5 -6.85 4.63 14.88
N MET A 6 -7.16 5.79 14.32
CA MET A 6 -7.72 5.90 12.98
C MET A 6 -6.73 5.41 11.91
N ARG A 7 -5.43 5.72 12.05
CA ARG A 7 -4.37 5.18 11.18
C ARG A 7 -4.37 3.64 11.18
N THR A 8 -4.52 3.03 12.35
CA THR A 8 -4.60 1.56 12.48
C THR A 8 -5.84 0.97 11.82
N VAL A 9 -7.01 1.62 11.95
CA VAL A 9 -8.26 1.19 11.30
C VAL A 9 -8.10 1.21 9.79
N HIS A 10 -7.59 2.30 9.22
CA HIS A 10 -7.39 2.43 7.78
C HIS A 10 -6.33 1.48 7.23
N LEU A 11 -5.28 1.17 8.01
CA LEU A 11 -4.32 0.12 7.65
C LEU A 11 -4.97 -1.26 7.55
N LYS A 12 -5.86 -1.62 8.49
CA LYS A 12 -6.60 -2.90 8.42
C LYS A 12 -7.52 -2.96 7.20
N THR A 13 -8.23 -1.88 6.90
CA THR A 13 -9.08 -1.80 5.70
C THR A 13 -8.26 -1.90 4.42
N ALA A 14 -7.11 -1.22 4.36
CA ALA A 14 -6.21 -1.29 3.22
C ALA A 14 -5.61 -2.70 3.02
N GLN A 15 -5.30 -3.40 4.12
CA GLN A 15 -4.87 -4.79 4.09
C GLN A 15 -5.94 -5.71 3.48
N GLN A 16 -7.22 -5.52 3.85
CA GLN A 16 -8.32 -6.26 3.25
C GLN A 16 -8.46 -6.00 1.75
N PHE A 17 -8.22 -4.76 1.30
CA PHE A 17 -8.24 -4.47 -0.14
C PHE A 17 -7.16 -5.25 -0.88
N LYS A 18 -5.96 -5.34 -0.33
CA LYS A 18 -4.89 -6.15 -0.91
C LYS A 18 -5.29 -7.63 -0.98
N GLU A 19 -5.88 -8.18 0.08
CA GLU A 19 -6.35 -9.57 0.13
C GLU A 19 -7.47 -9.86 -0.89
N GLN A 20 -8.27 -8.86 -1.22
CA GLN A 20 -9.30 -8.91 -2.27
C GLN A 20 -8.72 -8.75 -3.70
N GLY A 21 -7.40 -8.55 -3.83
CA GLY A 21 -6.73 -8.40 -5.13
C GLY A 21 -6.71 -6.98 -5.68
N HIS A 22 -7.04 -5.97 -4.87
CA HIS A 22 -6.90 -4.58 -5.28
C HIS A 22 -5.42 -4.15 -5.33
N ASP A 23 -5.11 -3.26 -6.27
CA ASP A 23 -3.76 -2.75 -6.48
C ASP A 23 -3.39 -1.61 -5.52
N VAL A 24 -2.13 -1.17 -5.62
CA VAL A 24 -1.59 -0.05 -4.84
C VAL A 24 -2.37 1.25 -5.08
N GLN A 25 -2.85 1.48 -6.30
CA GLN A 25 -3.57 2.70 -6.67
C GLN A 25 -4.94 2.79 -5.97
N TYR A 26 -5.62 1.65 -5.81
CA TYR A 26 -6.86 1.56 -5.04
C TYR A 26 -6.64 1.89 -3.56
N VAL A 27 -5.55 1.38 -2.97
CA VAL A 27 -5.18 1.66 -1.58
C VAL A 27 -4.79 3.13 -1.37
N VAL A 28 -4.01 3.71 -2.28
CA VAL A 28 -3.66 5.14 -2.25
C VAL A 28 -4.92 6.02 -2.33
N LYS A 29 -5.87 5.68 -3.21
CA LYS A 29 -7.17 6.37 -3.29
C LYS A 29 -7.95 6.29 -1.97
N HIS A 30 -7.91 5.16 -1.27
CA HIS A 30 -8.52 5.03 0.05
C HIS A 30 -7.89 5.99 1.05
N PHE A 31 -6.55 6.05 1.11
CA PHE A 31 -5.82 6.93 2.00
C PHE A 31 -6.10 8.41 1.75
N HIS A 32 -6.17 8.84 0.49
CA HIS A 32 -6.61 10.20 0.14
C HIS A 32 -8.04 10.48 0.62
N LYS A 33 -8.97 9.53 0.40
CA LYS A 33 -10.38 9.69 0.79
C LYS A 33 -10.57 9.86 2.30
N VAL A 34 -9.70 9.27 3.11
CA VAL A 34 -9.78 9.31 4.58
C VAL A 34 -8.83 10.36 5.19
N GLY A 35 -8.21 11.18 4.36
CA GLY A 35 -7.41 12.33 4.79
C GLY A 35 -6.03 11.97 5.35
N ILE A 36 -5.43 10.87 4.92
CA ILE A 36 -4.00 10.62 5.20
C ILE A 36 -3.17 11.58 4.34
N PRO A 37 -2.18 12.28 4.92
CA PRO A 37 -1.28 13.18 4.18
C PRO A 37 -0.47 12.43 3.11
N GLU A 38 -0.23 13.10 1.98
CA GLU A 38 0.47 12.51 0.82
C GLU A 38 1.92 12.12 1.15
N ASP A 39 2.57 12.83 2.07
CA ASP A 39 3.89 12.54 2.60
C ASP A 39 3.93 11.32 3.53
N GLU A 40 2.81 10.98 4.20
CA GLU A 40 2.73 9.80 5.05
C GLU A 40 2.44 8.51 4.25
N ILE A 41 1.79 8.61 3.09
CA ILE A 41 1.35 7.45 2.29
C ILE A 41 2.52 6.52 1.90
N PRO A 42 3.67 7.02 1.40
CA PRO A 42 4.84 6.19 1.10
C PRO A 42 5.32 5.37 2.30
N GLU A 43 5.15 5.84 3.53
CA GLU A 43 5.54 5.09 4.73
C GLU A 43 4.56 3.95 5.07
N LEU A 44 3.30 4.07 4.63
CA LEU A 44 2.24 3.09 4.91
C LEU A 44 2.22 1.93 3.92
N LEU A 45 2.55 2.18 2.65
CA LEU A 45 2.50 1.17 1.60
C LEU A 45 3.42 -0.05 1.88
N PRO A 46 4.66 0.11 2.37
CA PRO A 46 5.52 -1.00 2.75
C PRO A 46 4.94 -1.86 3.88
N LEU A 47 4.20 -1.26 4.82
CA LEU A 47 3.55 -2.00 5.93
C LEU A 47 2.48 -2.96 5.43
N LEU A 48 1.87 -2.64 4.29
CA LEU A 48 0.90 -3.48 3.60
C LEU A 48 1.59 -4.46 2.63
N GLY A 49 2.92 -4.45 2.54
CA GLY A 49 3.70 -5.24 1.60
C GLY A 49 3.46 -4.88 0.14
N PHE A 50 3.11 -3.62 -0.15
CA PHE A 50 3.32 -3.05 -1.47
C PHE A 50 4.79 -2.66 -1.53
N ALA A 51 5.53 -3.26 -2.47
CA ALA A 51 6.87 -2.79 -2.76
C ALA A 51 6.73 -1.36 -3.29
N LEU A 52 7.42 -0.41 -2.66
CA LEU A 52 7.81 0.79 -3.38
C LEU A 52 8.86 0.30 -4.36
N ASP A 53 8.50 0.21 -5.64
CA ASP A 53 9.38 -0.25 -6.71
C ASP A 53 10.58 0.72 -6.86
N SER A 54 11.50 0.68 -5.91
CA SER A 54 12.85 1.23 -6.01
C SER A 54 13.86 0.12 -6.28
N ASP A 55 13.41 -1.13 -6.45
CA ASP A 55 14.29 -2.24 -6.78
C ASP A 55 14.16 -2.64 -8.27
N PRO A 56 15.08 -2.18 -9.14
CA PRO A 56 15.11 -2.59 -10.55
C PRO A 56 15.36 -4.10 -10.75
N LEU A 57 15.66 -4.88 -9.70
CA LEU A 57 15.87 -6.32 -9.79
C LEU A 57 14.59 -7.16 -9.62
N ALA A 58 13.51 -6.60 -9.06
CA ALA A 58 12.26 -7.36 -8.84
C ALA A 58 11.55 -7.77 -10.16
N LEU A 59 11.75 -6.99 -11.23
CA LEU A 59 11.24 -7.31 -12.58
C LEU A 59 11.92 -8.51 -13.24
N ARG A 60 13.09 -8.96 -12.74
CA ARG A 60 13.85 -10.07 -13.35
C ARG A 60 13.43 -11.46 -12.85
N ALA A 61 12.74 -11.55 -11.72
CA ALA A 61 12.38 -12.83 -11.10
C ALA A 61 11.08 -13.49 -11.65
N LYS A 62 10.36 -12.82 -12.55
CA LYS A 62 9.12 -13.34 -13.18
C LYS A 62 9.31 -13.83 -14.62
N ARG A 63 10.52 -14.26 -15.00
CA ARG A 63 10.78 -14.78 -16.35
C ARG A 63 11.72 -15.97 -16.34
N SER A 64 11.36 -17.01 -15.58
CA SER A 64 12.00 -18.33 -15.65
C SER A 64 10.99 -19.43 -15.33
N LYS A 65 10.11 -19.75 -16.28
CA LYS A 65 9.58 -21.11 -16.46
C LYS A 65 9.02 -21.24 -17.88
N ASP A 66 9.91 -21.49 -18.83
CA ASP A 66 9.63 -22.33 -19.99
C ASP A 66 10.60 -23.52 -19.89
#